data_AF-A0A2E0UEB4-F1
#
_entry.id   AF-A0A2E0UEB4-F1
#
_cell.length_a   1.000
_cell.length_b   1.000
_cell.length_c   1.000
_cell.angle_alpha   90.00
_cell.angle_beta   90.00
_cell.angle_gamma   90.00
#
_symmetry.space_group_name_H-M   'P 1'
#
loop_
_entity.id
_entity.type
_entity.pdbx_description
1 polymer ?
#
loop_
_entity_poly.entity_id
_entity_poly.type
_entity_poly.pdbx_seq_one_letter_code
_entity_poly.pdbx_strand_id
1 'polypeptide(L)'
;MKMDSETSSASTHEGVLDHGLETEFETPGPGQWNLDRSHFPGGTTPIMQSVLREAMETAFSKQWVLHGIPAETMSVAFVQGFMYTRLRPLVLADRPSTKPPPTPLLKLLTRIHPEFRRRTKAAEKTLANSPAPAVIKEWHEEIRPRLVSINLDFQNVDLSLLDNEGLLEHFNSVLDHLRFSMTEHFRLHGYDLGPIGQLLVEGQKWGLEGPELLAALVGASPSTKAPLESLFKIRTLLEKDEVFPENLEDVKKSPDAYAELDSYLENRGSVLYAGYDLDTPTLRESPEVLLATILAATNPTSDANKPLEIADQLRGRIPTNEHLLFDEALHDAREAMDLRDDNGPITAEWPCGLLRLTILEIGRRLKSSDHLVDEYHIFCLTDTEITNLLSTGLGPSPKEIDQREKTRLQQKLLDPPLTLGPPETPPPLNALPAPLATTVSMVQVVINELGMDGTKETDSNEHLLGIGIGDEKITGVARVAENAEEAIQRLQPGEILVTRATSPAYNLVLTLVGGLITAEGGAMSHAAVLSRELGIPAVIGAAKAMTKIKDGDTVEIDSSKNSVTIKPEHSESS
;
A
#
# COMPACT_ATOMS: atom_id res chain seq x y z
N MET A 1 -41.15 -54.32 2.83
CA MET A 1 -42.16 -53.81 1.89
C MET A 1 -43.05 -52.83 2.63
N LYS A 2 -42.70 -51.54 2.58
CA LYS A 2 -43.56 -50.42 2.95
C LYS A 2 -43.08 -49.26 2.09
N MET A 3 -43.95 -48.83 1.17
CA MET A 3 -43.79 -47.63 0.39
C MET A 3 -45.14 -46.89 0.40
N ASP A 4 -44.96 -45.58 0.29
CA ASP A 4 -45.89 -44.51 -0.06
C ASP A 4 -46.80 -43.92 1.02
N SER A 5 -46.49 -42.67 1.37
CA SER A 5 -47.38 -41.53 1.09
C SER A 5 -46.62 -40.20 1.14
N GLU A 6 -46.87 -39.37 0.13
CA GLU A 6 -46.37 -38.01 -0.10
C GLU A 6 -46.74 -37.00 1.01
N THR A 7 -45.95 -35.92 1.12
CA THR A 7 -46.46 -34.56 1.39
C THR A 7 -45.51 -33.48 0.88
N SER A 8 -46.13 -32.49 0.26
CA SER A 8 -45.65 -31.25 -0.37
C SER A 8 -44.90 -30.28 0.56
N SER A 9 -43.94 -29.51 0.03
CA SER A 9 -43.69 -28.13 0.50
C SER A 9 -43.20 -27.20 -0.61
N ALA A 10 -44.01 -26.17 -0.82
CA ALA A 10 -43.88 -24.94 -1.60
C ALA A 10 -42.47 -24.45 -1.99
N SER A 11 -42.35 -24.18 -3.30
CA SER A 11 -41.37 -23.28 -3.91
C SER A 11 -41.79 -21.83 -3.64
N THR A 12 -40.91 -21.07 -2.97
CA THR A 12 -40.94 -19.61 -2.94
C THR A 12 -39.87 -19.10 -3.89
N HIS A 13 -40.33 -18.50 -4.98
CA HIS A 13 -39.53 -17.70 -5.90
C HIS A 13 -38.93 -16.49 -5.17
N GLU A 14 -37.64 -16.54 -4.82
CA GLU A 14 -36.81 -15.35 -4.71
C GLU A 14 -36.16 -15.11 -6.07
N GLY A 15 -36.67 -14.11 -6.79
CA GLY A 15 -36.06 -13.59 -7.99
C GLY A 15 -34.78 -12.83 -7.61
N VAL A 16 -33.66 -13.54 -7.59
CA VAL A 16 -32.34 -12.92 -7.71
C VAL A 16 -32.28 -12.37 -9.14
N LEU A 17 -32.06 -11.06 -9.25
CA LEU A 17 -31.71 -10.40 -10.50
C LEU A 17 -30.33 -10.93 -10.93
N ASP A 18 -30.33 -12.04 -11.66
CA ASP A 18 -29.20 -12.48 -12.46
C ASP A 18 -29.09 -11.56 -13.68
N HIS A 19 -28.26 -10.54 -13.54
CA HIS A 19 -27.74 -9.75 -14.65
C HIS A 19 -26.26 -10.02 -14.81
N GLY A 20 -25.93 -11.20 -15.35
CA GLY A 20 -25.11 -11.31 -16.56
C GLY A 20 -23.73 -10.65 -16.52
N LEU A 21 -22.81 -11.31 -15.83
CA LEU A 21 -21.41 -11.58 -16.22
C LEU A 21 -20.89 -12.50 -15.11
N GLU A 22 -20.77 -13.81 -15.36
CA GLU A 22 -19.94 -14.66 -14.49
C GLU A 22 -18.51 -14.12 -14.60
N THR A 23 -18.11 -13.28 -13.64
CA THR A 23 -16.75 -12.73 -13.57
C THR A 23 -15.82 -13.84 -13.11
N GLU A 24 -15.32 -14.62 -14.07
CA GLU A 24 -14.35 -15.68 -13.80
C GLU A 24 -12.97 -15.06 -13.52
N PHE A 25 -12.41 -15.39 -12.36
CA PHE A 25 -11.04 -15.02 -11.98
C PHE A 25 -10.09 -16.11 -12.49
N GLU A 26 -9.65 -15.96 -13.74
CA GLU A 26 -8.72 -16.90 -14.35
C GLU A 26 -7.31 -16.77 -13.76
N THR A 27 -6.64 -17.91 -13.58
CA THR A 27 -5.27 -17.91 -13.08
C THR A 27 -4.33 -17.38 -14.19
N PRO A 28 -3.51 -16.35 -13.93
CA PRO A 28 -2.74 -15.67 -14.98
C PRO A 28 -1.53 -16.48 -15.50
N GLY A 29 -1.18 -17.57 -14.81
CA GLY A 29 -0.11 -18.48 -15.23
C GLY A 29 0.07 -19.63 -14.25
N PRO A 30 1.09 -20.49 -14.42
CA PRO A 30 1.36 -21.59 -13.51
C PRO A 30 1.56 -21.13 -12.06
N GLY A 31 1.21 -22.00 -11.12
CA GLY A 31 1.51 -21.87 -9.68
C GLY A 31 0.45 -21.10 -8.90
N GLN A 32 0.77 -20.78 -7.66
CA GLN A 32 -0.14 -20.06 -6.77
C GLN A 32 0.14 -18.56 -6.85
N TRP A 33 -0.90 -17.79 -7.11
CA TRP A 33 -0.87 -16.34 -7.13
C TRP A 33 -1.63 -15.80 -5.92
N ASN A 34 -1.08 -14.80 -5.24
CA ASN A 34 -1.69 -14.20 -4.05
C ASN A 34 -2.15 -12.78 -4.38
N LEU A 35 -3.34 -12.42 -3.93
CA LEU A 35 -3.89 -11.08 -4.07
C LEU A 35 -3.05 -10.08 -3.26
N ASP A 36 -2.69 -8.95 -3.88
CA ASP A 36 -2.19 -7.79 -3.15
C ASP A 36 -3.39 -7.04 -2.55
N ARG A 37 -3.45 -6.97 -1.21
CA ARG A 37 -4.54 -6.35 -0.45
C ARG A 37 -4.20 -4.94 0.04
N SER A 38 -3.12 -4.34 -0.43
CA SER A 38 -2.54 -3.16 0.21
C SER A 38 -2.46 -1.96 -0.72
N HIS A 39 -2.33 -2.18 -2.03
CA HIS A 39 -1.97 -1.11 -2.96
C HIS A 39 -3.02 -0.83 -4.05
N PHE A 40 -3.71 -1.86 -4.57
CA PHE A 40 -4.58 -1.72 -5.75
C PHE A 40 -5.95 -2.39 -5.55
N PRO A 41 -7.01 -1.62 -5.21
CA PRO A 41 -8.33 -2.14 -4.84
C PRO A 41 -9.20 -2.59 -6.04
N GLY A 42 -8.58 -2.97 -7.17
CA GLY A 42 -9.28 -3.35 -8.40
C GLY A 42 -9.40 -2.21 -9.42
N GLY A 43 -9.66 -2.56 -10.68
CA GLY A 43 -9.80 -1.58 -11.77
C GLY A 43 -8.54 -0.76 -12.07
N THR A 44 -7.33 -1.31 -11.81
CA THR A 44 -6.05 -0.62 -12.01
C THR A 44 -5.91 -0.09 -13.45
N THR A 45 -5.41 1.13 -13.64
CA THR A 45 -5.22 1.75 -14.97
C THR A 45 -4.22 0.96 -15.83
N PRO A 46 -4.42 0.85 -17.15
CA PRO A 46 -3.58 0.01 -18.01
C PRO A 46 -2.09 0.38 -18.00
N ILE A 47 -1.78 1.68 -17.92
CA ILE A 47 -0.39 2.14 -17.81
C ILE A 47 0.22 1.63 -16.52
N MET A 48 -0.47 1.76 -15.38
CA MET A 48 0.04 1.31 -14.10
C MET A 48 0.21 -0.21 -14.05
N GLN A 49 -0.69 -0.97 -14.67
CA GLN A 49 -0.53 -2.43 -14.81
C GLN A 49 0.76 -2.81 -15.53
N SER A 50 1.11 -2.07 -16.59
CA SER A 50 2.36 -2.29 -17.34
C SER A 50 3.59 -1.90 -16.52
N VAL A 51 3.56 -0.71 -15.91
CA VAL A 51 4.67 -0.16 -15.12
C VAL A 51 5.01 -1.08 -13.94
N LEU A 52 4.00 -1.51 -13.17
CA LEU A 52 4.21 -2.38 -12.01
C LEU A 52 4.79 -3.74 -12.39
N ARG A 53 4.26 -4.34 -13.47
CA ARG A 53 4.74 -5.64 -13.96
C ARG A 53 6.22 -5.59 -14.29
N GLU A 54 6.64 -4.58 -15.06
CA GLU A 54 8.02 -4.45 -15.51
C GLU A 54 8.96 -4.08 -14.36
N ALA A 55 8.60 -3.07 -13.57
CA ALA A 55 9.45 -2.51 -12.53
C ALA A 55 9.76 -3.53 -11.42
N MET A 56 8.73 -4.21 -10.91
CA MET A 56 8.86 -5.13 -9.78
C MET A 56 9.65 -6.39 -10.17
N GLU A 57 9.34 -6.98 -11.33
CA GLU A 57 10.07 -8.16 -11.82
C GLU A 57 11.54 -7.84 -12.11
N THR A 58 11.82 -6.65 -12.67
CA THR A 58 13.16 -6.19 -13.00
C THR A 58 14.01 -5.91 -11.76
N ALA A 59 13.43 -5.24 -10.75
CA ALA A 59 14.14 -4.92 -9.52
C ALA A 59 14.51 -6.19 -8.75
N PHE A 60 13.52 -7.05 -8.47
CA PHE A 60 13.72 -8.23 -7.63
C PHE A 60 14.61 -9.28 -8.29
N SER A 61 14.51 -9.50 -9.60
CA SER A 61 15.38 -10.45 -10.31
C SER A 61 16.88 -10.09 -10.17
N LYS A 62 17.21 -8.80 -10.14
CA LYS A 62 18.59 -8.33 -9.94
C LYS A 62 18.99 -8.40 -8.48
N GLN A 63 18.15 -7.90 -7.59
CA GLN A 63 18.48 -7.77 -6.18
C GLN A 63 18.56 -9.09 -5.43
N TRP A 64 17.64 -10.01 -5.70
CA TRP A 64 17.59 -11.28 -4.98
C TRP A 64 18.86 -12.10 -5.19
N VAL A 65 19.55 -11.91 -6.31
CA VAL A 65 20.88 -12.49 -6.54
C VAL A 65 21.90 -11.92 -5.55
N LEU A 66 21.88 -10.61 -5.33
CA LEU A 66 22.80 -9.89 -4.45
C LEU A 66 22.56 -10.22 -2.98
N HIS A 67 21.29 -10.27 -2.56
CA HIS A 67 20.89 -10.59 -1.17
C HIS A 67 20.90 -12.09 -0.87
N GLY A 68 21.11 -12.95 -1.88
CA GLY A 68 21.10 -14.39 -1.71
C GLY A 68 19.71 -14.96 -1.40
N ILE A 69 18.64 -14.32 -1.88
CA ILE A 69 17.28 -14.83 -1.81
C ILE A 69 17.15 -15.98 -2.81
N PRO A 70 16.68 -17.18 -2.42
CA PRO A 70 16.64 -18.35 -3.30
C PRO A 70 15.36 -18.39 -4.16
N ALA A 71 15.07 -17.29 -4.85
CA ALA A 71 13.96 -17.15 -5.78
C ALA A 71 14.41 -16.41 -7.07
N GLU A 72 13.68 -16.61 -8.16
CA GLU A 72 13.96 -15.98 -9.47
C GLU A 72 13.56 -14.51 -9.46
N THR A 73 12.28 -14.21 -9.19
CA THR A 73 11.73 -12.85 -9.05
C THR A 73 10.31 -12.94 -8.43
N MET A 74 9.69 -11.80 -8.14
CA MET A 74 8.26 -11.73 -7.82
C MET A 74 7.52 -11.35 -9.09
N SER A 75 6.72 -12.27 -9.64
CA SER A 75 5.88 -11.96 -10.79
C SER A 75 4.64 -11.21 -10.38
N VAL A 76 4.17 -10.37 -11.30
CA VAL A 76 2.96 -9.55 -11.13
C VAL A 76 2.02 -9.77 -12.30
N ALA A 77 0.75 -9.97 -12.01
CA ALA A 77 -0.31 -10.06 -12.99
C ALA A 77 -1.55 -9.31 -12.51
N PHE A 78 -2.40 -8.91 -13.45
CA PHE A 78 -3.67 -8.26 -13.15
C PHE A 78 -4.81 -9.13 -13.65
N VAL A 79 -5.74 -9.50 -12.76
CA VAL A 79 -6.92 -10.30 -13.08
C VAL A 79 -8.13 -9.48 -12.67
N GLN A 80 -8.99 -9.14 -13.62
CA GLN A 80 -10.11 -8.20 -13.40
C GLN A 80 -9.67 -6.86 -12.78
N GLY A 81 -8.47 -6.38 -13.13
CA GLY A 81 -7.91 -5.14 -12.58
C GLY A 81 -7.38 -5.27 -11.15
N PHE A 82 -7.40 -6.45 -10.52
CA PHE A 82 -6.76 -6.71 -9.23
C PHE A 82 -5.34 -7.21 -9.40
N MET A 83 -4.43 -6.70 -8.58
CA MET A 83 -3.02 -7.11 -8.60
C MET A 83 -2.83 -8.45 -7.87
N TYR A 84 -2.24 -9.39 -8.57
CA TYR A 84 -1.82 -10.69 -8.05
C TYR A 84 -0.31 -10.84 -8.17
N THR A 85 0.32 -11.39 -7.15
CA THR A 85 1.77 -11.61 -7.10
C THR A 85 2.11 -13.07 -6.90
N ARG A 86 3.26 -13.50 -7.42
CA ARG A 86 3.77 -14.86 -7.23
C ARG A 86 5.28 -14.86 -7.05
N LEU A 87 5.73 -15.43 -5.93
CA LEU A 87 7.15 -15.69 -5.69
C LEU A 87 7.63 -16.83 -6.60
N ARG A 88 8.46 -16.53 -7.60
CA ARG A 88 8.93 -17.55 -8.56
C ARG A 88 10.10 -18.37 -7.99
N PRO A 89 9.98 -19.70 -7.87
CA PRO A 89 11.06 -20.53 -7.34
C PRO A 89 12.23 -20.64 -8.31
N LEU A 90 13.47 -20.80 -7.80
CA LEU A 90 14.68 -20.92 -8.64
C LEU A 90 14.69 -22.11 -9.60
N VAL A 91 13.91 -23.15 -9.31
CA VAL A 91 13.90 -24.40 -10.06
C VAL A 91 12.45 -24.72 -10.44
N LEU A 92 12.22 -24.97 -11.73
CA LEU A 92 10.92 -25.33 -12.29
C LEU A 92 9.81 -24.28 -12.04
N ALA A 93 10.13 -22.99 -12.14
CA ALA A 93 9.18 -21.89 -11.95
C ALA A 93 7.87 -22.04 -12.75
N ASP A 94 7.96 -22.50 -14.00
CA ASP A 94 6.79 -22.69 -14.88
C ASP A 94 6.23 -24.13 -14.86
N ARG A 95 6.75 -24.99 -13.98
CA ARG A 95 6.30 -26.39 -13.80
C ARG A 95 6.16 -26.70 -12.31
N PRO A 96 5.25 -26.01 -11.62
CA PRO A 96 5.10 -26.14 -10.19
C PRO A 96 4.66 -27.57 -9.83
N SER A 97 5.32 -28.16 -8.84
CA SER A 97 5.00 -29.50 -8.34
C SER A 97 4.09 -29.39 -7.12
N THR A 98 2.97 -30.10 -7.13
CA THR A 98 2.06 -30.20 -5.97
C THR A 98 2.67 -30.97 -4.79
N LYS A 99 3.81 -31.64 -5.00
CA LYS A 99 4.56 -32.33 -3.94
C LYS A 99 6.02 -31.87 -3.95
N PRO A 100 6.54 -31.30 -2.84
CA PRO A 100 7.95 -31.01 -2.76
C PRO A 100 8.76 -32.32 -2.79
N PRO A 101 9.98 -32.30 -3.37
CA PRO A 101 10.88 -33.45 -3.26
C PRO A 101 11.15 -33.79 -1.78
N PRO A 102 11.47 -35.05 -1.44
CA PRO A 102 11.79 -35.43 -0.06
C PRO A 102 12.88 -34.53 0.53
N THR A 103 12.73 -34.12 1.80
CA THR A 103 13.67 -33.22 2.50
C THR A 103 15.15 -33.60 2.34
N PRO A 104 15.57 -34.88 2.40
CA PRO A 104 16.97 -35.25 2.17
C PRO A 104 17.47 -34.92 0.76
N LEU A 105 16.61 -35.07 -0.26
CA LEU A 105 16.93 -34.74 -1.65
C LEU A 105 17.01 -33.22 -1.83
N LEU A 106 16.10 -32.46 -1.22
CA LEU A 106 16.18 -31.00 -1.19
C LEU A 106 17.46 -30.52 -0.51
N LYS A 107 17.83 -31.11 0.63
CA LYS A 107 19.09 -30.81 1.34
C LYS A 107 20.32 -31.04 0.47
N LEU A 108 20.32 -32.11 -0.32
CA LEU A 108 21.40 -32.40 -1.25
C LEU A 108 21.41 -31.37 -2.38
N LEU A 109 20.25 -31.15 -3.04
CA LEU A 109 20.09 -30.23 -4.15
C LEU A 109 20.53 -28.80 -3.79
N THR A 110 20.11 -28.28 -2.63
CA THR A 110 20.46 -26.93 -2.16
C THR A 110 21.95 -26.78 -1.84
N ARG A 111 22.68 -27.88 -1.61
CA ARG A 111 24.13 -27.87 -1.35
C ARG A 111 24.98 -28.08 -2.60
N ILE A 112 24.48 -28.79 -3.61
CA ILE A 112 25.24 -29.12 -4.82
C ILE A 112 24.93 -28.19 -6.00
N HIS A 113 23.69 -27.69 -6.09
CA HIS A 113 23.26 -26.89 -7.24
C HIS A 113 24.04 -25.58 -7.31
N PRO A 114 24.69 -25.24 -8.45
CA PRO A 114 25.57 -24.07 -8.55
C PRO A 114 24.91 -22.77 -8.12
N GLU A 115 23.65 -22.54 -8.55
CA GLU A 115 22.93 -21.32 -8.19
C GLU A 115 22.59 -21.25 -6.71
N PHE A 116 22.16 -22.36 -6.07
CA PHE A 116 21.91 -22.37 -4.63
C PHE A 116 23.20 -22.11 -3.83
N ARG A 117 24.35 -22.64 -4.27
CA ARG A 117 25.65 -22.35 -3.64
C ARG A 117 26.03 -20.87 -3.78
N ARG A 118 25.78 -20.27 -4.95
CA ARG A 118 26.00 -18.84 -5.19
C ARG A 118 25.11 -18.00 -4.26
N ARG A 119 23.82 -18.31 -4.21
CA ARG A 119 22.86 -17.62 -3.32
C ARG A 119 23.22 -17.80 -1.84
N THR A 120 23.67 -19.00 -1.44
CA THR A 120 24.10 -19.25 -0.04
C THR A 120 25.27 -18.35 0.34
N LYS A 121 26.27 -18.19 -0.52
CA LYS A 121 27.41 -17.28 -0.28
C LYS A 121 26.97 -15.82 -0.24
N ALA A 122 26.06 -15.42 -1.12
CA ALA A 122 25.52 -14.07 -1.15
C ALA A 122 24.71 -13.76 0.13
N ALA A 123 23.89 -14.71 0.59
CA ALA A 123 23.13 -14.61 1.84
C ALA A 123 24.07 -14.52 3.05
N GLU A 124 25.09 -15.37 3.12
CA GLU A 124 26.11 -15.32 4.17
C GLU A 124 26.81 -13.95 4.22
N LYS A 125 27.21 -13.42 3.05
CA LYS A 125 27.80 -12.08 2.96
C LYS A 125 26.83 -10.98 3.42
N THR A 126 25.57 -11.05 2.99
CA THR A 126 24.54 -10.04 3.27
C THR A 126 24.17 -10.02 4.75
N LEU A 127 24.01 -11.19 5.37
CA LEU A 127 23.69 -11.31 6.80
C LEU A 127 24.87 -10.91 7.68
N ALA A 128 26.11 -11.18 7.24
CA ALA A 128 27.30 -10.77 7.99
C ALA A 128 27.63 -9.28 7.82
N ASN A 129 27.32 -8.70 6.67
CA ASN A 129 27.58 -7.29 6.35
C ASN A 129 26.39 -6.75 5.54
N SER A 130 25.44 -6.14 6.24
CA SER A 130 24.26 -5.54 5.61
C SER A 130 24.69 -4.50 4.57
N PRO A 131 24.17 -4.55 3.33
CA PRO A 131 24.43 -3.51 2.34
C PRO A 131 23.59 -2.24 2.58
N ALA A 132 22.60 -2.28 3.49
CA ALA A 132 21.63 -1.20 3.68
C ALA A 132 22.29 0.14 4.06
N PRO A 133 23.25 0.23 5.02
CA PRO A 133 23.80 1.52 5.42
C PRO A 133 24.47 2.30 4.28
N ALA A 134 25.15 1.59 3.36
CA ALA A 134 25.77 2.23 2.20
C ALA A 134 24.73 2.78 1.22
N VAL A 135 23.63 2.04 1.00
CA VAL A 135 22.55 2.47 0.10
C VAL A 135 21.70 3.57 0.73
N ILE A 136 21.43 3.53 2.04
CA ILE A 136 20.75 4.61 2.76
C ILE A 136 21.57 5.90 2.65
N LYS A 137 22.89 5.81 2.82
CA LYS A 137 23.78 6.96 2.61
C LYS A 137 23.72 7.49 1.18
N GLU A 138 23.84 6.61 0.18
CA GLU A 138 23.71 6.95 -1.24
C GLU A 138 22.35 7.58 -1.58
N TRP A 139 21.28 7.10 -0.93
CA TRP A 139 19.94 7.67 -1.07
C TRP A 139 19.93 9.14 -0.69
N HIS A 140 20.38 9.48 0.52
CA HIS A 140 20.35 10.86 1.00
C HIS A 140 21.34 11.78 0.27
N GLU A 141 22.53 11.27 -0.09
CA GLU A 141 23.59 12.09 -0.69
C GLU A 141 23.44 12.27 -2.21
N GLU A 142 22.90 11.28 -2.93
CA GLU A 142 22.95 11.24 -4.40
C GLU A 142 21.60 10.96 -5.06
N ILE A 143 20.92 9.87 -4.68
CA ILE A 143 19.74 9.41 -5.42
C ILE A 143 18.55 10.35 -5.21
N ARG A 144 18.21 10.65 -3.95
CA ARG A 144 17.07 11.48 -3.59
C ARG A 144 17.18 12.91 -4.14
N PRO A 145 18.29 13.65 -3.95
CA PRO A 145 18.40 15.01 -4.51
C PRO A 145 18.25 15.03 -6.04
N ARG A 146 18.80 14.03 -6.72
CA ARG A 146 18.66 13.90 -8.19
C ARG A 146 17.22 13.66 -8.61
N LEU A 147 16.50 12.73 -7.96
CA LEU A 147 15.11 12.43 -8.29
C LEU A 147 14.18 13.62 -8.00
N VAL A 148 14.39 14.31 -6.87
CA VAL A 148 13.66 15.54 -6.54
C VAL A 148 13.88 16.61 -7.61
N SER A 149 15.13 16.83 -8.04
CA SER A 149 15.44 17.78 -9.11
C SER A 149 14.70 17.45 -10.40
N ILE A 150 14.70 16.19 -10.82
CA ILE A 150 14.01 15.74 -12.04
C ILE A 150 12.48 15.93 -11.91
N ASN A 151 11.91 15.56 -10.76
CA ASN A 151 10.48 15.76 -10.50
C ASN A 151 10.09 17.24 -10.57
N LEU A 152 10.91 18.13 -10.01
CA LEU A 152 10.70 19.57 -10.07
C LEU A 152 10.81 20.11 -11.51
N ASP A 153 11.78 19.62 -12.29
CA ASP A 153 11.93 20.01 -13.70
C ASP A 153 10.66 19.70 -14.50
N PHE A 154 10.07 18.51 -14.31
CA PHE A 154 8.79 18.16 -14.92
C PHE A 154 7.62 18.99 -14.37
N GLN A 155 7.56 19.18 -13.05
CA GLN A 155 6.49 19.93 -12.38
C GLN A 155 6.41 21.39 -12.84
N ASN A 156 7.53 21.99 -13.20
CA ASN A 156 7.62 23.39 -13.61
C ASN A 156 7.22 23.63 -15.07
N VAL A 157 6.88 22.59 -15.83
CA VAL A 157 6.38 22.72 -17.21
C VAL A 157 4.91 23.11 -17.19
N ASP A 158 4.59 24.25 -17.82
CA ASP A 158 3.19 24.62 -18.09
C ASP A 158 2.64 23.82 -19.27
N LEU A 159 1.96 22.72 -18.97
CA LEU A 159 1.37 21.81 -19.95
C LEU A 159 0.38 22.50 -20.91
N SER A 160 -0.26 23.59 -20.49
CA SER A 160 -1.24 24.32 -21.31
C SER A 160 -0.60 25.08 -22.47
N LEU A 161 0.70 25.36 -22.37
CA LEU A 161 1.46 26.08 -23.39
C LEU A 161 2.10 25.14 -24.44
N LEU A 162 2.11 23.84 -24.19
CA LEU A 162 2.65 22.85 -25.13
C LEU A 162 1.66 22.60 -26.27
N ASP A 163 2.14 22.47 -27.51
CA ASP A 163 1.34 21.90 -28.60
C ASP A 163 1.26 20.36 -28.45
N ASN A 164 0.60 19.67 -29.39
CA ASN A 164 0.42 18.23 -29.27
C ASN A 164 1.73 17.44 -29.39
N GLU A 165 2.70 17.95 -30.16
CA GLU A 165 4.02 17.31 -30.29
C GLU A 165 4.81 17.47 -28.99
N GLY A 166 4.90 18.70 -28.46
CA GLY A 166 5.57 18.96 -27.19
C GLY A 166 4.90 18.27 -26.00
N LEU A 167 3.57 18.16 -25.99
CA LEU A 167 2.85 17.43 -24.94
C LEU A 167 3.12 15.92 -25.01
N LEU A 168 3.26 15.37 -26.22
CA LEU A 168 3.61 13.97 -26.42
C LEU A 168 5.07 13.68 -26.00
N GLU A 169 6.01 14.57 -26.31
CA GLU A 169 7.39 14.49 -25.84
C GLU A 169 7.48 14.53 -24.31
N HIS A 170 6.71 15.43 -23.68
CA HIS A 170 6.63 15.53 -22.23
C HIS A 170 6.03 14.25 -21.62
N PHE A 171 4.90 13.76 -22.15
CA PHE A 171 4.28 12.50 -21.73
C PHE A 171 5.25 11.32 -21.76
N ASN A 172 5.96 11.13 -22.87
CA ASN A 172 6.92 10.05 -23.00
C ASN A 172 8.09 10.19 -22.01
N SER A 173 8.59 11.42 -21.81
CA SER A 173 9.68 11.68 -20.86
C SER A 173 9.27 11.41 -19.41
N VAL A 174 8.07 11.82 -19.00
CA VAL A 174 7.54 11.55 -17.66
C VAL A 174 7.27 10.06 -17.47
N LEU A 175 6.73 9.37 -18.49
CA LEU A 175 6.49 7.93 -18.43
C LEU A 175 7.80 7.13 -18.32
N ASP A 176 8.84 7.50 -19.07
CA ASP A 176 10.16 6.87 -18.97
C ASP A 176 10.80 7.11 -17.60
N HIS A 177 10.64 8.32 -17.05
CA HIS A 177 11.04 8.63 -15.68
C HIS A 177 10.26 7.81 -14.65
N LEU A 178 8.95 7.65 -14.80
CA LEU A 178 8.13 6.80 -13.94
C LEU A 178 8.58 5.34 -14.00
N ARG A 179 8.84 4.78 -15.19
CA ARG A 179 9.34 3.40 -15.33
C ARG A 179 10.69 3.21 -14.61
N PHE A 180 11.59 4.17 -14.76
CA PHE A 180 12.89 4.17 -14.08
C PHE A 180 12.73 4.27 -12.56
N SER A 181 12.03 5.30 -12.09
CA SER A 181 11.85 5.59 -10.66
C SER A 181 11.05 4.50 -9.96
N MET A 182 10.04 3.90 -10.60
CA MET A 182 9.32 2.75 -10.06
C MET A 182 10.21 1.50 -9.96
N THR A 183 11.14 1.29 -10.90
CA THR A 183 12.13 0.20 -10.76
C THR A 183 13.05 0.48 -9.58
N GLU A 184 13.43 1.74 -9.38
CA GLU A 184 14.23 2.18 -8.23
C GLU A 184 13.47 2.04 -6.92
N HIS A 185 12.16 2.31 -6.90
CA HIS A 185 11.26 2.12 -5.76
C HIS A 185 11.36 0.70 -5.19
N PHE A 186 11.13 -0.30 -6.06
CA PHE A 186 11.24 -1.71 -5.68
C PHE A 186 12.68 -2.12 -5.38
N ARG A 187 13.67 -1.46 -6.00
CA ARG A 187 15.09 -1.66 -5.65
C ARG A 187 15.35 -1.21 -4.21
N LEU A 188 14.88 -0.05 -3.80
CA LEU A 188 15.15 0.47 -2.46
C LEU A 188 14.52 -0.42 -1.37
N HIS A 189 13.42 -1.13 -1.67
CA HIS A 189 12.83 -2.11 -0.77
C HIS A 189 13.73 -3.30 -0.41
N GLY A 190 14.74 -3.63 -1.23
CA GLY A 190 15.75 -4.61 -0.85
C GLY A 190 16.70 -4.14 0.27
N TYR A 191 16.71 -2.84 0.58
CA TYR A 191 17.61 -2.22 1.54
C TYR A 191 16.89 -1.61 2.75
N ASP A 192 15.62 -1.20 2.62
CA ASP A 192 14.81 -0.75 3.75
C ASP A 192 14.12 -1.90 4.50
N LEU A 193 13.51 -2.86 3.80
CA LEU A 193 12.80 -4.01 4.41
C LEU A 193 13.77 -5.07 4.95
N GLY A 194 15.03 -5.09 4.51
CA GLY A 194 16.04 -6.03 4.98
C GLY A 194 16.30 -5.94 6.49
N PRO A 195 16.74 -4.77 7.00
CA PRO A 195 16.91 -4.53 8.44
C PRO A 195 15.64 -4.79 9.27
N ILE A 196 14.48 -4.35 8.78
CA ILE A 196 13.19 -4.58 9.45
C ILE A 196 12.87 -6.08 9.50
N GLY A 197 13.02 -6.80 8.39
CA GLY A 197 12.82 -8.24 8.32
C GLY A 197 13.78 -9.00 9.25
N GLN A 198 15.01 -8.52 9.40
CA GLN A 198 15.98 -9.10 10.34
C GLN A 198 15.51 -8.91 11.79
N LEU A 199 15.08 -7.70 12.18
CA LEU A 199 14.52 -7.44 13.50
C LEU A 199 13.32 -8.36 13.80
N LEU A 200 12.39 -8.50 12.85
CA LEU A 200 11.20 -9.33 13.03
C LEU A 200 11.54 -10.82 13.16
N VAL A 201 12.49 -11.33 12.36
CA VAL A 201 12.94 -12.73 12.43
C VAL A 201 13.68 -13.02 13.74
N GLU A 202 14.53 -12.12 14.22
CA GLU A 202 15.19 -12.27 15.53
C GLU A 202 14.17 -12.17 16.68
N GLY A 203 13.24 -11.21 16.57
CA GLY A 203 12.10 -11.03 17.47
C GLY A 203 11.30 -12.30 17.74
N GLN A 204 10.99 -13.05 16.67
CA GLN A 204 10.29 -14.34 16.79
C GLN A 204 11.07 -15.37 17.63
N LYS A 205 12.40 -15.35 17.61
CA LYS A 205 13.22 -16.26 18.43
C LYS A 205 13.13 -15.93 19.92
N TRP A 206 12.84 -14.67 20.26
CA TRP A 206 12.62 -14.21 21.62
C TRP A 206 11.15 -14.29 22.05
N GLY A 207 10.24 -14.72 21.16
CA GLY A 207 8.80 -14.75 21.43
C GLY A 207 8.16 -13.37 21.48
N LEU A 208 8.72 -12.41 20.74
CA LEU A 208 8.13 -11.08 20.53
C LEU A 208 7.26 -11.11 19.27
N GLU A 209 6.15 -10.39 19.29
CA GLU A 209 5.26 -10.29 18.14
C GLU A 209 5.67 -9.15 17.20
N GLY A 210 5.38 -9.31 15.90
CA GLY A 210 5.74 -8.33 14.87
C GLY A 210 5.20 -6.92 15.15
N PRO A 211 3.89 -6.77 15.48
CA PRO A 211 3.32 -5.46 15.81
C PRO A 211 4.02 -4.74 16.98
N GLU A 212 4.48 -5.48 17.99
CA GLU A 212 5.21 -4.91 19.13
C GLU A 212 6.57 -4.33 18.69
N LEU A 213 7.29 -5.08 17.85
CA LEU A 213 8.59 -4.64 17.31
C LEU A 213 8.44 -3.44 16.38
N LEU A 214 7.40 -3.43 15.53
CA LEU A 214 7.11 -2.30 14.65
C LEU A 214 6.72 -1.04 15.45
N ALA A 215 6.08 -1.18 16.60
CA ALA A 215 5.80 -0.05 17.49
C ALA A 215 7.08 0.61 18.04
N ALA A 216 8.15 -0.17 18.24
CA ALA A 216 9.46 0.36 18.64
C ALA A 216 10.18 1.12 17.51
N LEU A 217 9.70 1.06 16.27
CA LEU A 217 10.24 1.82 15.12
C LEU A 217 9.59 3.19 14.95
N VAL A 218 8.49 3.46 15.65
CA VAL A 218 7.75 4.72 15.55
C VAL A 218 8.67 5.91 15.81
N GLY A 219 8.47 6.98 15.02
CA GLY A 219 9.24 8.22 15.13
C GLY A 219 10.71 8.11 14.71
N ALA A 220 11.13 7.04 14.02
CA ALA A 220 12.48 6.91 13.49
C ALA A 220 12.69 7.64 12.15
N SER A 221 11.65 7.92 11.37
CA SER A 221 11.74 8.64 10.09
C SER A 221 11.52 10.15 10.22
N PRO A 222 12.53 10.98 9.88
CA PRO A 222 12.34 12.38 9.52
C PRO A 222 11.31 12.65 8.42
N SER A 223 11.27 11.86 7.35
CA SER A 223 10.34 12.04 6.22
C SER A 223 8.87 11.85 6.57
N THR A 224 8.56 11.09 7.62
CA THR A 224 7.20 11.03 8.19
C THR A 224 6.89 12.26 9.04
N LYS A 225 7.87 12.79 9.79
CA LYS A 225 7.68 13.94 10.69
C LYS A 225 7.59 15.28 9.97
N ALA A 226 8.48 15.53 9.01
CA ALA A 226 8.64 16.85 8.39
C ALA A 226 7.34 17.39 7.76
N PRO A 227 6.54 16.59 7.02
CA PRO A 227 5.25 17.04 6.51
C PRO A 227 4.27 17.45 7.62
N LEU A 228 4.23 16.70 8.73
CA LEU A 228 3.37 17.01 9.88
C LEU A 228 3.80 18.30 10.57
N GLU A 229 5.11 18.52 10.71
CA GLU A 229 5.68 19.75 11.26
C GLU A 229 5.33 20.98 10.40
N SER A 230 5.47 20.88 9.07
CA SER A 230 5.06 21.97 8.16
C SER A 230 3.57 22.26 8.27
N LEU A 231 2.69 21.25 8.25
CA LEU A 231 1.25 21.45 8.40
C LEU A 231 0.90 22.12 9.73
N PHE A 232 1.50 21.67 10.84
CA PHE A 232 1.31 22.27 12.15
C PHE A 232 1.84 23.71 12.21
N LYS A 233 2.95 24.00 11.54
CA LYS A 233 3.52 25.34 11.44
C LYS A 233 2.60 26.28 10.67
N ILE A 234 2.03 25.85 9.53
CA ILE A 234 1.06 26.64 8.75
C ILE A 234 -0.13 27.01 9.66
N ARG A 235 -0.70 26.01 10.36
CA ARG A 235 -1.81 26.23 11.30
C ARG A 235 -1.46 27.25 12.39
N THR A 236 -0.30 27.10 13.03
CA THR A 236 0.14 27.98 14.11
C THR A 236 0.33 29.43 13.61
N LEU A 237 0.84 29.60 12.38
CA LEU A 237 0.99 30.91 11.75
C LEU A 237 -0.36 31.56 11.45
N LEU A 238 -1.34 30.79 10.96
CA LEU A 238 -2.71 31.25 10.76
C LEU A 238 -3.37 31.70 12.07
N GLU A 239 -3.25 30.90 13.13
CA GLU A 239 -3.77 31.24 14.47
C GLU A 239 -3.13 32.51 15.02
N LYS A 240 -1.81 32.66 14.86
CA LYS A 240 -1.06 33.85 15.28
C LYS A 240 -1.52 35.12 14.56
N ASP A 241 -1.84 35.01 13.27
CA ASP A 241 -2.29 36.13 12.45
C ASP A 241 -3.83 36.34 12.52
N GLU A 242 -4.53 35.58 13.39
CA GLU A 242 -5.99 35.60 13.55
C GLU A 242 -6.75 35.33 12.22
N VAL A 243 -6.16 34.50 11.35
CA VAL A 243 -6.77 34.08 10.08
C VAL A 243 -7.48 32.75 10.26
N PHE A 244 -8.78 32.74 10.00
CA PHE A 244 -9.62 31.53 9.98
C PHE A 244 -10.03 31.24 8.53
N PRO A 245 -9.22 30.47 7.78
CA PRO A 245 -9.47 30.22 6.37
C PRO A 245 -10.71 29.35 6.15
N GLU A 246 -11.60 29.76 5.24
CA GLU A 246 -12.74 28.95 4.78
C GLU A 246 -12.36 28.11 3.55
N ASN A 247 -11.36 28.57 2.80
CA ASN A 247 -10.79 27.88 1.63
C ASN A 247 -9.26 28.09 1.61
N LEU A 248 -8.55 27.30 0.80
CA LEU A 248 -7.08 27.32 0.78
C LEU A 248 -6.51 28.68 0.34
N GLU A 249 -7.24 29.46 -0.47
CA GLU A 249 -6.82 30.79 -0.91
C GLU A 249 -6.76 31.80 0.24
N ASP A 250 -7.58 31.62 1.28
CA ASP A 250 -7.57 32.48 2.47
C ASP A 250 -6.25 32.42 3.24
N VAL A 251 -5.45 31.35 3.07
CA VAL A 251 -4.10 31.24 3.65
C VAL A 251 -3.21 32.40 3.20
N LYS A 252 -3.43 32.96 2.00
CA LYS A 252 -2.71 34.15 1.49
C LYS A 252 -2.83 35.39 2.39
N LYS A 253 -3.84 35.44 3.27
CA LYS A 253 -4.02 36.53 4.25
C LYS A 253 -2.96 36.49 5.37
N SER A 254 -2.28 35.36 5.57
CA SER A 254 -1.11 35.21 6.42
C SER A 254 0.13 34.96 5.55
N PRO A 255 0.98 35.97 5.28
CA PRO A 255 2.10 35.84 4.35
C PRO A 255 3.09 34.74 4.72
N ASP A 256 3.40 34.57 6.01
CA ASP A 256 4.31 33.54 6.49
C ASP A 256 3.70 32.14 6.38
N ALA A 257 2.40 31.98 6.68
CA ALA A 257 1.71 30.70 6.50
C ALA A 257 1.61 30.32 5.02
N TYR A 258 1.38 31.31 4.15
CA TYR A 258 1.34 31.11 2.71
C TYR A 258 2.70 30.71 2.15
N ALA A 259 3.79 31.32 2.61
CA ALA A 259 5.14 30.92 2.19
C ALA A 259 5.49 29.48 2.60
N GLU A 260 5.07 29.06 3.79
CA GLU A 260 5.24 27.67 4.24
C GLU A 260 4.35 26.70 3.42
N LEU A 261 3.10 27.09 3.13
CA LEU A 261 2.21 26.30 2.27
C LEU A 261 2.77 26.14 0.86
N ASP A 262 3.33 27.20 0.28
CA ASP A 262 3.93 27.17 -1.06
C ASP A 262 5.13 26.22 -1.09
N SER A 263 6.03 26.29 -0.09
CA SER A 263 7.16 25.37 0.07
C SER A 263 6.72 23.92 0.28
N TYR A 264 5.65 23.70 1.06
CA TYR A 264 5.06 22.38 1.24
C TYR A 264 4.53 21.82 -0.09
N LEU A 265 3.78 22.63 -0.84
CA LEU A 265 3.18 22.26 -2.12
C LEU A 265 4.20 22.11 -3.26
N GLU A 266 5.40 22.70 -3.14
CA GLU A 266 6.49 22.48 -4.09
C GLU A 266 6.90 21.00 -4.12
N ASN A 267 6.95 20.34 -2.96
CA ASN A 267 7.40 18.94 -2.86
C ASN A 267 6.26 17.93 -2.71
N ARG A 268 5.06 18.38 -2.33
CA ARG A 268 3.92 17.49 -2.05
C ARG A 268 2.73 17.73 -2.97
N GLY A 269 2.70 18.83 -3.71
CA GLY A 269 1.54 19.23 -4.51
C GLY A 269 1.19 18.21 -5.60
N SER A 270 2.19 17.70 -6.31
CA SER A 270 1.98 16.71 -7.39
C SER A 270 2.07 15.26 -6.90
N VAL A 271 2.09 15.01 -5.60
CA VAL A 271 2.12 13.66 -5.03
C VAL A 271 0.70 13.10 -5.01
N LEU A 272 0.53 11.85 -5.48
CA LEU A 272 -0.72 11.12 -5.27
C LEU A 272 -0.97 10.91 -3.79
N TYR A 273 -2.14 11.30 -3.29
CA TYR A 273 -2.38 11.33 -1.85
C TYR A 273 -3.49 10.39 -1.38
N ALA A 274 -4.36 9.93 -2.30
CA ALA A 274 -5.52 9.11 -1.99
C ALA A 274 -5.35 7.61 -2.33
N GLY A 275 -4.26 7.21 -2.99
CA GLY A 275 -4.02 5.88 -3.57
C GLY A 275 -2.77 5.86 -4.46
N TYR A 276 -2.48 4.70 -5.07
CA TYR A 276 -1.25 4.44 -5.83
C TYR A 276 -1.44 4.34 -7.36
N ASP A 277 -2.65 4.55 -7.86
CA ASP A 277 -2.98 4.44 -9.30
C ASP A 277 -3.20 5.81 -9.94
N LEU A 278 -3.03 5.91 -11.26
CA LEU A 278 -3.06 7.18 -12.00
C LEU A 278 -4.42 7.88 -11.97
N ASP A 279 -5.51 7.16 -11.69
CA ASP A 279 -6.84 7.74 -11.52
C ASP A 279 -7.07 8.37 -10.13
N THR A 280 -6.10 8.28 -9.23
CA THR A 280 -6.07 8.95 -7.93
C THR A 280 -5.67 10.43 -8.09
N PRO A 281 -6.34 11.40 -7.43
CA PRO A 281 -5.93 12.80 -7.46
C PRO A 281 -4.58 13.06 -6.78
N THR A 282 -3.87 14.08 -7.26
CA THR A 282 -2.73 14.70 -6.56
C THR A 282 -3.20 15.62 -5.44
N LEU A 283 -2.33 15.91 -4.47
CA LEU A 283 -2.70 16.77 -3.34
C LEU A 283 -3.16 18.17 -3.78
N ARG A 284 -2.56 18.72 -4.84
CA ARG A 284 -2.92 20.02 -5.41
C ARG A 284 -4.29 20.02 -6.11
N GLU A 285 -4.76 18.86 -6.59
CA GLU A 285 -6.11 18.70 -7.12
C GLU A 285 -7.18 18.68 -6.01
N SER A 286 -6.81 18.72 -4.73
CA SER A 286 -7.73 18.59 -3.59
C SER A 286 -7.48 19.64 -2.50
N PRO A 287 -7.71 20.93 -2.80
CA PRO A 287 -7.44 22.03 -1.87
C PRO A 287 -8.26 21.96 -0.57
N GLU A 288 -9.46 21.38 -0.60
CA GLU A 288 -10.32 21.19 0.57
C GLU A 288 -9.70 20.19 1.56
N VAL A 289 -9.18 19.07 1.04
CA VAL A 289 -8.49 18.06 1.85
C VAL A 289 -7.23 18.64 2.48
N LEU A 290 -6.45 19.39 1.70
CA LEU A 290 -5.23 20.02 2.20
C LEU A 290 -5.53 21.05 3.29
N LEU A 291 -6.50 21.94 3.05
CA LEU A 291 -6.90 22.94 4.04
C LEU A 291 -7.32 22.26 5.34
N ALA A 292 -8.20 21.27 5.23
CA ALA A 292 -8.73 20.65 6.42
C ALA A 292 -7.61 19.89 7.17
N THR A 293 -6.65 19.26 6.46
CA THR A 293 -5.45 18.65 7.06
C THR A 293 -4.57 19.66 7.80
N ILE A 294 -4.40 20.88 7.26
CA ILE A 294 -3.72 21.98 7.95
C ILE A 294 -4.45 22.31 9.26
N LEU A 295 -5.78 22.50 9.20
CA LEU A 295 -6.58 22.90 10.35
C LEU A 295 -6.58 21.87 11.49
N ALA A 296 -6.46 20.58 11.18
CA ALA A 296 -6.36 19.54 12.20
C ALA A 296 -4.94 19.18 12.63
N ALA A 297 -3.91 19.75 12.01
CA ALA A 297 -2.54 19.42 12.34
C ALA A 297 -2.25 19.65 13.83
N THR A 298 -1.66 18.65 14.48
CA THR A 298 -1.25 18.68 15.89
C THR A 298 0.27 18.73 16.00
N ASN A 299 0.78 19.16 17.15
CA ASN A 299 2.23 19.17 17.38
C ASN A 299 2.78 17.73 17.37
N PRO A 300 3.68 17.38 16.42
CA PRO A 300 4.19 16.01 16.29
C PRO A 300 5.19 15.61 17.39
N THR A 301 5.59 16.53 18.28
CA THR A 301 6.60 16.27 19.33
C THR A 301 6.05 15.79 20.68
N SER A 302 4.74 15.57 20.81
CA SER A 302 4.11 15.31 22.12
C SER A 302 4.48 13.97 22.79
N ASP A 303 5.19 13.05 22.12
CA ASP A 303 5.45 11.70 22.65
C ASP A 303 6.84 11.13 22.27
N ALA A 304 7.88 11.98 22.24
CA ALA A 304 9.21 11.62 21.72
C ALA A 304 9.91 10.45 22.46
N ASN A 305 9.54 10.15 23.71
CA ASN A 305 10.16 9.09 24.52
C ASN A 305 9.47 7.73 24.38
N LYS A 306 8.20 7.69 23.95
CA LYS A 306 7.39 6.46 23.91
C LYS A 306 8.02 5.31 23.12
N PRO A 307 8.65 5.54 21.94
CA PRO A 307 9.33 4.46 21.23
C PRO A 307 10.52 3.87 22.01
N LEU A 308 11.24 4.70 22.79
CA LEU A 308 12.34 4.24 23.65
C LEU A 308 11.81 3.44 24.84
N GLU A 309 10.69 3.85 25.43
CA GLU A 309 10.03 3.11 26.50
C GLU A 309 9.54 1.73 26.02
N ILE A 310 8.96 1.66 24.82
CA ILE A 310 8.57 0.40 24.19
C ILE A 310 9.81 -0.48 23.94
N ALA A 311 10.88 0.09 23.40
CA ALA A 311 12.13 -0.64 23.19
C ALA A 311 12.69 -1.22 24.49
N ASP A 312 12.71 -0.44 25.58
CA ASP A 312 13.16 -0.89 26.90
C ASP A 312 12.29 -2.02 27.47
N GLN A 313 10.97 -1.94 27.30
CA GLN A 313 10.03 -2.99 27.71
C GLN A 313 10.26 -4.30 26.95
N LEU A 314 10.45 -4.22 25.62
CA LEU A 314 10.77 -5.39 24.80
C LEU A 314 12.12 -5.99 25.18
N ARG A 315 13.13 -5.14 25.34
CA ARG A 315 14.47 -5.53 25.80
C ARG A 315 14.45 -6.26 27.14
N GLY A 316 13.57 -5.84 28.06
CA GLY A 316 13.36 -6.49 29.36
C GLY A 316 12.85 -7.94 29.29
N ARG A 317 12.21 -8.33 28.19
CA ARG A 317 11.73 -9.71 27.95
C ARG A 317 12.79 -10.62 27.32
N ILE A 318 13.91 -10.05 26.87
CA ILE A 318 14.98 -10.77 26.16
C ILE A 318 16.07 -11.22 27.15
N PRO A 319 16.65 -12.43 26.99
CA PRO A 319 17.81 -12.86 27.76
C PRO A 319 18.98 -11.86 27.67
N THR A 320 19.63 -11.57 28.80
CA THR A 320 20.69 -10.54 28.88
C THR A 320 21.86 -10.77 27.92
N ASN A 321 22.17 -12.03 27.58
CA ASN A 321 23.23 -12.37 26.63
C ASN A 321 22.87 -12.05 25.16
N GLU A 322 21.59 -11.82 24.85
CA GLU A 322 21.09 -11.46 23.52
C GLU A 322 20.77 -9.97 23.39
N HIS A 323 20.93 -9.19 24.47
CA HIS A 323 20.61 -7.75 24.47
C HIS A 323 21.37 -6.97 23.41
N LEU A 324 22.66 -7.27 23.19
CA LEU A 324 23.45 -6.61 22.16
C LEU A 324 22.87 -6.86 20.75
N LEU A 325 22.43 -8.09 20.47
CA LEU A 325 21.85 -8.44 19.18
C LEU A 325 20.51 -7.72 18.96
N PHE A 326 19.68 -7.59 20.00
CA PHE A 326 18.46 -6.79 19.94
C PHE A 326 18.75 -5.32 19.69
N ASP A 327 19.67 -4.73 20.47
CA ASP A 327 20.03 -3.31 20.38
C ASP A 327 20.57 -2.98 18.97
N GLU A 328 21.41 -3.86 18.39
CA GLU A 328 21.93 -3.72 17.02
C GLU A 328 20.82 -3.87 15.96
N ALA A 329 19.99 -4.92 16.04
CA ALA A 329 18.91 -5.14 15.08
C ALA A 329 17.86 -4.03 15.09
N LEU A 330 17.52 -3.51 16.28
CA LEU A 330 16.60 -2.39 16.43
C LEU A 330 17.21 -1.10 15.87
N HIS A 331 18.50 -0.85 16.13
CA HIS A 331 19.19 0.30 15.56
C HIS A 331 19.18 0.28 14.03
N ASP A 332 19.61 -0.83 13.42
CA ASP A 332 19.64 -0.99 11.96
C ASP A 332 18.24 -0.83 11.34
N ALA A 333 17.20 -1.38 11.97
CA ALA A 333 15.83 -1.21 11.52
C ALA A 333 15.35 0.23 11.63
N ARG A 334 15.70 0.94 12.71
CA ARG A 334 15.35 2.37 12.89
C ARG A 334 16.06 3.26 11.89
N GLU A 335 17.34 3.02 11.58
CA GLU A 335 18.08 3.77 10.55
C GLU A 335 17.48 3.56 9.14
N ALA A 336 16.89 2.40 8.88
CA ALA A 336 16.24 2.10 7.60
C ALA A 336 14.85 2.75 7.42
N MET A 337 14.22 3.20 8.50
CA MET A 337 12.85 3.75 8.46
C MET A 337 12.74 5.00 7.60
N ASP A 338 13.75 5.87 7.60
CA ASP A 338 13.65 7.10 6.82
C ASP A 338 13.66 6.83 5.32
N LEU A 339 14.58 5.97 4.85
CA LEU A 339 14.57 5.51 3.47
C LEU A 339 13.21 4.89 3.11
N ARG A 340 12.66 4.04 3.99
CA ARG A 340 11.38 3.37 3.74
C ARG A 340 10.25 4.36 3.48
N ASP A 341 10.12 5.35 4.35
CA ASP A 341 9.00 6.29 4.34
C ASP A 341 9.20 7.39 3.27
N ASP A 342 10.44 7.73 2.93
CA ASP A 342 10.79 8.70 1.90
C ASP A 342 10.76 8.11 0.48
N ASN A 343 10.97 6.79 0.34
CA ASN A 343 11.01 6.07 -0.92
C ASN A 343 9.70 6.26 -1.72
N GLY A 344 8.56 5.83 -1.18
CA GLY A 344 7.27 5.84 -1.88
C GLY A 344 6.90 7.20 -2.49
N PRO A 345 6.90 8.29 -1.70
CA PRO A 345 6.59 9.62 -2.21
C PRO A 345 7.48 10.09 -3.37
N ILE A 346 8.79 9.86 -3.28
CA ILE A 346 9.76 10.39 -4.25
C ILE A 346 9.83 9.55 -5.52
N THR A 347 9.75 8.22 -5.40
CA THR A 347 10.00 7.28 -6.50
C THR A 347 8.74 6.77 -7.18
N ALA A 348 7.58 6.84 -6.51
CA ALA A 348 6.32 6.32 -7.04
C ALA A 348 5.24 7.41 -7.11
N GLU A 349 4.83 7.98 -5.98
CA GLU A 349 3.65 8.84 -5.90
C GLU A 349 3.82 10.16 -6.67
N TRP A 350 4.99 10.81 -6.60
CA TRP A 350 5.25 12.05 -7.31
C TRP A 350 5.39 11.84 -8.84
N PRO A 351 6.20 10.89 -9.35
CA PRO A 351 6.22 10.59 -10.79
C PRO A 351 4.84 10.16 -11.34
N CYS A 352 4.06 9.38 -10.58
CA CYS A 352 2.69 9.04 -10.95
C CYS A 352 1.79 10.27 -11.05
N GLY A 353 1.87 11.21 -10.11
CA GLY A 353 1.09 12.43 -10.16
C GLY A 353 1.49 13.37 -11.30
N LEU A 354 2.78 13.46 -11.63
CA LEU A 354 3.24 14.18 -12.83
C LEU A 354 2.67 13.57 -14.11
N LEU A 355 2.69 12.23 -14.20
CA LEU A 355 2.11 11.53 -15.34
C LEU A 355 0.60 11.76 -15.43
N ARG A 356 -0.10 11.70 -14.28
CA ARG A 356 -1.53 11.99 -14.18
C ARG A 356 -1.86 13.38 -14.73
N LEU A 357 -1.18 14.42 -14.26
CA LEU A 357 -1.44 15.79 -14.71
C LEU A 357 -1.24 15.93 -16.22
N THR A 358 -0.20 15.26 -16.75
CA THR A 358 0.08 15.20 -18.18
C THR A 358 -1.05 14.53 -18.96
N ILE A 359 -1.48 13.32 -18.55
CA ILE A 359 -2.53 12.60 -19.26
C ILE A 359 -3.90 13.26 -19.11
N LEU A 360 -4.18 13.97 -18.01
CA LEU A 360 -5.42 14.75 -17.88
C LEU A 360 -5.47 15.92 -18.87
N GLU A 361 -4.35 16.61 -19.11
CA GLU A 361 -4.29 17.63 -20.17
C GLU A 361 -4.51 17.00 -21.55
N ILE A 362 -3.92 15.83 -21.82
CA ILE A 362 -4.19 15.08 -23.06
C ILE A 362 -5.67 14.70 -23.15
N GLY A 363 -6.26 14.19 -22.06
CA GLY A 363 -7.67 13.83 -21.97
C GLY A 363 -8.60 14.99 -22.30
N ARG A 364 -8.31 16.20 -21.78
CA ARG A 364 -9.05 17.42 -22.12
C ARG A 364 -9.01 17.74 -23.62
N ARG A 365 -7.84 17.59 -24.27
CA ARG A 365 -7.68 17.81 -25.72
C ARG A 365 -8.36 16.75 -26.58
N LEU A 366 -8.32 15.49 -26.13
CA LEU A 366 -8.99 14.40 -26.83
C LEU A 366 -10.52 14.51 -26.69
N LYS A 367 -11.03 14.96 -25.55
CA LYS A 367 -12.46 15.29 -25.36
C LYS A 367 -12.88 16.45 -26.26
N SER A 368 -12.09 17.52 -26.34
CA SER A 368 -12.42 18.69 -27.19
C SER A 368 -12.38 18.39 -28.69
N SER A 369 -11.72 17.30 -29.09
CA SER A 369 -11.67 16.79 -30.47
C SER A 369 -12.57 15.58 -30.70
N ASP A 370 -13.54 15.32 -29.82
CA ASP A 370 -14.53 14.24 -29.90
C ASP A 370 -13.95 12.80 -29.91
N HIS A 371 -12.71 12.62 -29.46
CA HIS A 371 -12.08 11.31 -29.29
C HIS A 371 -12.42 10.66 -27.93
N LEU A 372 -12.88 11.45 -26.95
CA LEU A 372 -13.35 10.97 -25.65
C LEU A 372 -14.74 11.54 -25.33
N VAL A 373 -15.56 10.74 -24.64
CA VAL A 373 -16.85 11.19 -24.09
C VAL A 373 -16.64 12.05 -22.85
N ASP A 374 -15.69 11.66 -22.00
CA ASP A 374 -15.24 12.42 -20.85
C ASP A 374 -13.71 12.36 -20.75
N GLU A 375 -13.09 13.41 -20.21
CA GLU A 375 -11.63 13.54 -20.15
C GLU A 375 -11.00 12.50 -19.22
N TYR A 376 -11.70 12.07 -18.17
CA TYR A 376 -11.22 11.05 -17.25
C TYR A 376 -11.21 9.65 -17.87
N HIS A 377 -11.88 9.45 -19.01
CA HIS A 377 -11.81 8.18 -19.75
C HIS A 377 -10.39 7.92 -20.32
N ILE A 378 -9.49 8.92 -20.29
CA ILE A 378 -8.07 8.76 -20.62
C ILE A 378 -7.39 7.65 -19.79
N PHE A 379 -7.85 7.43 -18.56
CA PHE A 379 -7.29 6.40 -17.66
C PHE A 379 -7.56 4.96 -18.12
N CYS A 380 -8.43 4.76 -19.11
CA CYS A 380 -8.68 3.46 -19.74
C CYS A 380 -7.79 3.18 -20.96
N LEU A 381 -6.90 4.10 -21.32
CA LEU A 381 -6.02 3.98 -22.47
C LEU A 381 -4.63 3.51 -22.07
N THR A 382 -4.02 2.73 -22.96
CA THR A 382 -2.58 2.40 -22.89
C THR A 382 -1.74 3.57 -23.35
N ASP A 383 -0.46 3.58 -23.00
CA ASP A 383 0.52 4.58 -23.46
C ASP A 383 0.61 4.67 -24.99
N THR A 384 0.51 3.53 -25.66
CA THR A 384 0.49 3.42 -27.12
C THR A 384 -0.80 4.02 -27.71
N GLU A 385 -1.97 3.75 -27.11
CA GLU A 385 -3.23 4.33 -27.56
C GLU A 385 -3.26 5.85 -27.36
N ILE A 386 -2.77 6.37 -26.22
CA ILE A 386 -2.63 7.81 -25.97
C ILE A 386 -1.76 8.45 -27.05
N THR A 387 -0.59 7.86 -27.32
CA THR A 387 0.36 8.33 -28.35
C THR A 387 -0.30 8.40 -29.72
N ASN A 388 -0.99 7.33 -30.14
CA ASN A 388 -1.60 7.26 -31.46
C ASN A 388 -2.78 8.24 -31.62
N LEU A 389 -3.63 8.36 -30.59
CA LEU A 389 -4.76 9.29 -30.61
C LEU A 389 -4.28 10.74 -30.69
N LEU A 390 -3.27 11.12 -29.90
CA LEU A 390 -2.78 12.50 -29.89
C LEU A 390 -2.02 12.87 -31.18
N SER A 391 -1.27 11.94 -31.77
CA SER A 391 -0.44 12.18 -32.96
C SER A 391 -1.19 12.01 -34.29
N THR A 392 -2.08 11.02 -34.39
CA THR A 392 -2.73 10.65 -35.66
C THR A 392 -4.26 10.65 -35.61
N GLY A 393 -4.86 10.76 -34.42
CA GLY A 393 -6.31 10.57 -34.22
C GLY A 393 -6.77 9.12 -34.38
N LEU A 394 -5.84 8.16 -34.53
CA LEU A 394 -6.16 6.74 -34.68
C LEU A 394 -6.11 6.03 -33.33
N GLY A 395 -7.16 5.26 -33.01
CA GLY A 395 -7.26 4.53 -31.76
C GLY A 395 -8.65 3.90 -31.56
N PRO A 396 -8.93 3.39 -30.35
CA PRO A 396 -10.27 2.94 -29.99
C PRO A 396 -11.28 4.08 -30.11
N SER A 397 -12.51 3.74 -30.48
CA SER A 397 -13.60 4.71 -30.60
C SER A 397 -14.04 5.25 -29.23
N PRO A 398 -14.60 6.47 -29.14
CA PRO A 398 -15.08 7.04 -27.88
C PRO A 398 -16.04 6.12 -27.12
N LYS A 399 -16.87 5.36 -27.86
CA LYS A 399 -17.82 4.39 -27.29
C LYS A 399 -17.12 3.17 -26.69
N GLU A 400 -16.06 2.68 -27.30
CA GLU A 400 -15.27 1.57 -26.76
C GLU A 400 -14.56 2.01 -25.47
N ILE A 401 -14.02 3.23 -25.44
CA ILE A 401 -13.34 3.77 -24.26
C ILE A 401 -14.33 3.99 -23.10
N ASP A 402 -15.50 4.56 -23.37
CA ASP A 402 -16.59 4.69 -22.36
C ASP A 402 -17.02 3.33 -21.80
N GLN A 403 -17.09 2.29 -22.64
CA GLN A 403 -17.40 0.94 -22.17
C GLN A 403 -16.29 0.35 -21.31
N ARG A 404 -15.01 0.61 -21.63
CA ARG A 404 -13.87 0.20 -20.79
C ARG A 404 -13.92 0.87 -19.43
N GLU A 405 -14.29 2.15 -19.35
CA GLU A 405 -14.41 2.86 -18.07
C GLU A 405 -15.51 2.27 -17.21
N LYS A 406 -16.68 1.97 -17.79
CA LYS A 406 -17.76 1.28 -17.07
C LYS A 406 -17.32 -0.07 -16.52
N THR A 407 -16.61 -0.86 -17.32
CA THR A 407 -16.05 -2.15 -16.88
C THR A 407 -15.05 -1.96 -15.74
N ARG A 408 -14.15 -0.97 -15.85
CA ARG A 408 -13.13 -0.68 -14.84
C ARG A 408 -13.73 -0.25 -13.51
N LEU A 409 -14.77 0.58 -13.53
CA LEU A 409 -15.52 0.97 -12.33
C LEU A 409 -16.28 -0.21 -11.71
N GLN A 410 -16.84 -1.11 -12.52
CA GLN A 410 -17.46 -2.35 -12.02
C GLN A 410 -16.43 -3.29 -11.38
N GLN A 411 -15.21 -3.37 -11.92
CA GLN A 411 -14.14 -4.19 -11.36
C GLN A 411 -13.79 -3.81 -9.92
N LYS A 412 -13.82 -2.51 -9.58
CA LYS A 412 -13.59 -2.00 -8.21
C LYS A 412 -14.58 -2.52 -7.17
N LEU A 413 -15.72 -3.07 -7.61
CA LEU A 413 -16.78 -3.58 -6.75
C LEU A 413 -16.77 -5.11 -6.59
N LEU A 414 -15.86 -5.80 -7.28
CA LEU A 414 -15.75 -7.25 -7.19
C LEU A 414 -15.09 -7.69 -5.87
N ASP A 415 -15.42 -8.90 -5.43
CA ASP A 415 -14.75 -9.58 -4.30
C ASP A 415 -13.74 -10.61 -4.86
N PRO A 416 -12.45 -10.25 -5.00
CA PRO A 416 -11.46 -11.13 -5.61
C PRO A 416 -11.07 -12.31 -4.70
N PRO A 417 -10.85 -13.51 -5.25
CA PRO A 417 -10.26 -14.61 -4.49
C PRO A 417 -8.85 -14.24 -3.97
N LEU A 418 -8.56 -14.54 -2.70
CA LEU A 418 -7.25 -14.26 -2.10
C LEU A 418 -6.09 -15.00 -2.80
N THR A 419 -6.39 -16.14 -3.40
CA THR A 419 -5.40 -16.97 -4.10
C THR A 419 -5.98 -17.48 -5.41
N LEU A 420 -5.17 -17.51 -6.47
CA LEU A 420 -5.49 -18.15 -7.74
C LEU A 420 -4.49 -19.26 -8.06
N GLY A 421 -4.95 -20.33 -8.69
CA GLY A 421 -4.12 -21.48 -9.05
C GLY A 421 -3.93 -22.51 -7.92
N PRO A 422 -3.23 -23.62 -8.22
CA PRO A 422 -3.01 -24.71 -7.27
C PRO A 422 -2.04 -24.29 -6.15
N PRO A 423 -2.25 -24.73 -4.89
CA PRO A 423 -1.37 -24.38 -3.79
C PRO A 423 0.11 -24.77 -4.02
N GLU A 424 1.02 -23.84 -3.74
CA GLU A 424 2.46 -24.08 -3.78
C GLU A 424 3.02 -24.15 -2.36
N THR A 425 3.40 -25.35 -1.93
CA THR A 425 3.99 -25.51 -0.59
C THR A 425 5.44 -25.03 -0.60
N PRO A 426 5.80 -24.02 0.21
CA PRO A 426 7.19 -23.59 0.31
C PRO A 426 8.08 -24.72 0.82
N PRO A 427 9.35 -24.80 0.38
CA PRO A 427 10.26 -25.83 0.84
C PRO A 427 10.50 -25.67 2.36
N PRO A 428 10.63 -26.77 3.11
CA PRO A 428 10.85 -26.67 4.55
C PRO A 428 12.19 -25.96 4.82
N LEU A 429 12.19 -24.96 5.71
CA LEU A 429 13.38 -24.15 6.01
C LEU A 429 14.59 -24.99 6.41
N ASN A 430 14.37 -26.12 7.10
CA ASN A 430 15.42 -27.06 7.49
C ASN A 430 16.09 -27.79 6.30
N ALA A 431 15.54 -27.70 5.08
CA ALA A 431 16.16 -28.22 3.87
C ALA A 431 17.19 -27.25 3.27
N LEU A 432 17.12 -25.98 3.65
CA LEU A 432 18.02 -24.93 3.17
C LEU A 432 19.29 -24.87 4.04
N PRO A 433 20.44 -24.48 3.48
CA PRO A 433 21.55 -23.95 4.26
C PRO A 433 21.10 -22.80 5.16
N ALA A 434 21.66 -22.68 6.37
CA ALA A 434 21.21 -21.72 7.37
C ALA A 434 21.10 -20.26 6.85
N PRO A 435 22.09 -19.72 6.08
CA PRO A 435 21.95 -18.37 5.52
C PRO A 435 20.74 -18.21 4.59
N LEU A 436 20.44 -19.23 3.77
CA LEU A 436 19.27 -19.22 2.89
C LEU A 436 17.96 -19.36 3.67
N ALA A 437 17.95 -20.17 4.73
CA ALA A 437 16.77 -20.29 5.59
C ALA A 437 16.43 -18.94 6.23
N THR A 438 17.43 -18.19 6.69
CA THR A 438 17.23 -16.84 7.24
C THR A 438 16.69 -15.88 6.20
N THR A 439 17.29 -15.78 5.01
CA THR A 439 16.80 -14.83 3.98
C THR A 439 15.40 -15.16 3.49
N VAL A 440 15.04 -16.44 3.38
CA VAL A 440 13.65 -16.86 3.08
C VAL A 440 12.70 -16.45 4.21
N SER A 441 13.10 -16.62 5.47
CA SER A 441 12.27 -16.22 6.61
C SER A 441 12.03 -14.71 6.64
N MET A 442 13.07 -13.91 6.36
CA MET A 442 12.94 -12.45 6.26
C MET A 442 11.95 -12.05 5.17
N VAL A 443 12.08 -12.61 3.96
CA VAL A 443 11.16 -12.34 2.85
C VAL A 443 9.73 -12.74 3.21
N GLN A 444 9.54 -13.91 3.82
CA GLN A 444 8.21 -14.40 4.19
C GLN A 444 7.53 -13.53 5.24
N VAL A 445 8.28 -13.10 6.26
CA VAL A 445 7.76 -12.21 7.31
C VAL A 445 7.39 -10.87 6.70
N VAL A 446 8.25 -10.28 5.88
CA VAL A 446 7.97 -9.00 5.22
C VAL A 446 6.74 -9.08 4.31
N ILE A 447 6.59 -10.14 3.49
CA ILE A 447 5.42 -10.36 2.64
C ILE A 447 4.13 -10.43 3.48
N ASN A 448 4.18 -11.10 4.64
CA ASN A 448 3.05 -11.21 5.55
C ASN A 448 2.69 -9.84 6.15
N GLU A 449 3.69 -9.11 6.66
CA GLU A 449 3.49 -7.78 7.26
C GLU A 449 3.01 -6.71 6.25
N LEU A 450 3.27 -6.92 4.95
CA LEU A 450 2.74 -6.12 3.84
C LEU A 450 1.35 -6.56 3.35
N GLY A 451 0.78 -7.66 3.87
CA GLY A 451 -0.54 -8.16 3.45
C GLY A 451 -0.57 -8.80 2.06
N MET A 452 0.56 -9.35 1.59
CA MET A 452 0.71 -9.94 0.25
C MET A 452 0.76 -11.48 0.26
N ASP A 453 0.53 -12.12 1.41
CA ASP A 453 0.67 -13.57 1.61
C ASP A 453 -0.58 -14.37 1.21
N GLY A 454 -1.69 -13.70 0.92
CA GLY A 454 -2.96 -14.31 0.52
C GLY A 454 -3.63 -15.13 1.64
N THR A 455 -3.24 -14.95 2.91
CA THR A 455 -3.82 -15.73 4.01
C THR A 455 -5.19 -15.21 4.43
N LYS A 456 -6.07 -16.15 4.78
CA LYS A 456 -7.35 -15.84 5.44
C LYS A 456 -7.08 -15.62 6.92
N GLU A 457 -7.41 -14.46 7.45
CA GLU A 457 -7.71 -14.36 8.87
C GLU A 457 -8.98 -15.16 9.18
N THR A 458 -8.97 -15.84 10.31
CA THR A 458 -10.00 -16.82 10.68
C THR A 458 -11.38 -16.17 10.79
N ASP A 459 -12.26 -16.42 9.82
CA ASP A 459 -13.69 -16.08 9.90
C ASP A 459 -14.28 -16.81 11.12
N SER A 460 -14.48 -16.09 12.22
CA SER A 460 -15.45 -16.49 13.25
C SER A 460 -16.75 -15.74 12.93
N ASN A 461 -17.88 -16.45 12.90
CA ASN A 461 -19.15 -15.88 12.43
C ASN A 461 -19.67 -14.69 13.28
N GLU A 462 -19.05 -14.37 14.42
CA GLU A 462 -19.42 -13.26 15.29
C GLU A 462 -18.43 -12.07 15.26
N HIS A 463 -17.20 -12.27 14.78
CA HIS A 463 -16.15 -11.24 14.80
C HIS A 463 -15.43 -11.13 13.46
N LEU A 464 -15.32 -9.90 12.94
CA LEU A 464 -14.36 -9.59 11.88
C LEU A 464 -12.98 -9.58 12.52
N LEU A 465 -12.03 -10.33 11.97
CA LEU A 465 -10.64 -10.33 12.43
C LEU A 465 -9.78 -9.50 11.49
N GLY A 466 -8.75 -8.87 12.07
CA GLY A 466 -7.77 -8.00 11.41
C GLY A 466 -6.55 -7.82 12.32
N ILE A 467 -5.57 -7.03 11.92
CA ILE A 467 -4.41 -6.69 12.75
C ILE A 467 -4.79 -5.53 13.68
N GLY A 468 -4.87 -5.81 14.97
CA GLY A 468 -5.14 -4.84 16.01
C GLY A 468 -3.94 -3.92 16.25
N ILE A 469 -4.21 -2.61 16.30
CA ILE A 469 -3.25 -1.56 16.61
C ILE A 469 -3.73 -0.85 17.88
N GLY A 470 -2.84 -0.79 18.87
CA GLY A 470 -3.15 -0.31 20.23
C GLY A 470 -3.57 -1.45 21.18
N ASP A 471 -3.83 -1.09 22.42
CA ASP A 471 -4.17 -1.99 23.53
C ASP A 471 -5.57 -1.73 24.12
N GLU A 472 -6.31 -0.79 23.52
CA GLU A 472 -7.62 -0.36 24.00
C GLU A 472 -8.78 -1.11 23.33
N LYS A 473 -9.91 -1.10 24.03
CA LYS A 473 -11.20 -1.53 23.52
C LYS A 473 -12.14 -0.35 23.46
N ILE A 474 -12.67 -0.07 22.28
CA ILE A 474 -13.54 1.09 22.04
C ILE A 474 -14.83 0.67 21.35
N THR A 475 -15.92 1.38 21.63
CA THR A 475 -17.20 1.20 20.95
C THR A 475 -17.67 2.54 20.43
N GLY A 476 -18.15 2.57 19.19
CA GLY A 476 -18.57 3.78 18.53
C GLY A 476 -19.48 3.50 17.33
N VAL A 477 -20.07 4.57 16.80
CA VAL A 477 -20.87 4.50 15.57
C VAL A 477 -19.92 4.38 14.38
N ALA A 478 -20.18 3.40 13.51
CA ALA A 478 -19.43 3.16 12.30
C ALA A 478 -19.80 4.19 11.24
N ARG A 479 -18.79 4.83 10.66
CA ARG A 479 -18.89 5.67 9.47
C ARG A 479 -18.22 4.95 8.31
N VAL A 480 -19.00 4.44 7.38
CA VAL A 480 -18.46 3.72 6.21
C VAL A 480 -18.20 4.72 5.08
N ALA A 481 -16.94 4.85 4.67
CA ALA A 481 -16.50 5.74 3.60
C ALA A 481 -15.48 5.06 2.67
N GLU A 482 -15.70 5.18 1.37
CA GLU A 482 -14.85 4.57 0.33
C GLU A 482 -13.56 5.35 0.11
N ASN A 483 -13.58 6.66 0.35
CA ASN A 483 -12.43 7.55 0.17
C ASN A 483 -12.38 8.64 1.25
N ALA A 484 -11.25 9.35 1.32
CA ALA A 484 -11.02 10.37 2.33
C ALA A 484 -11.97 11.56 2.18
N GLU A 485 -12.34 11.95 0.96
CA GLU A 485 -13.25 13.06 0.73
C GLU A 485 -14.64 12.77 1.33
N GLU A 486 -15.17 11.59 1.05
CA GLU A 486 -16.42 11.11 1.64
C GLU A 486 -16.33 11.04 3.17
N ALA A 487 -15.20 10.56 3.70
CA ALA A 487 -14.96 10.52 5.12
C ALA A 487 -14.94 11.94 5.72
N ILE A 488 -14.26 12.91 5.11
CA ILE A 488 -14.21 14.31 5.56
C ILE A 488 -15.61 14.93 5.60
N GLN A 489 -16.44 14.64 4.60
CA GLN A 489 -17.78 15.23 4.49
C GLN A 489 -18.77 14.64 5.51
N ARG A 490 -18.61 13.37 5.88
CA ARG A 490 -19.64 12.61 6.63
C ARG A 490 -19.24 12.26 8.06
N LEU A 491 -17.95 12.09 8.34
CA LEU A 491 -17.45 11.65 9.64
C LEU A 491 -17.72 12.70 10.72
N GLN A 492 -18.26 12.25 11.85
CA GLN A 492 -18.38 13.07 13.06
C GLN A 492 -17.23 12.74 14.04
N PRO A 493 -16.77 13.73 14.84
CA PRO A 493 -15.73 13.49 15.84
C PRO A 493 -16.07 12.34 16.80
N GLY A 494 -15.15 11.41 17.00
CA GLY A 494 -15.31 10.25 17.87
C GLY A 494 -16.01 9.04 17.24
N GLU A 495 -16.50 9.14 16.00
CA GLU A 495 -17.01 7.98 15.24
C GLU A 495 -15.86 7.02 14.86
N ILE A 496 -16.21 5.76 14.59
CA ILE A 496 -15.28 4.76 14.09
C ILE A 496 -15.31 4.81 12.56
N LEU A 497 -14.21 5.19 11.92
CA LEU A 497 -14.10 5.17 10.47
C LEU A 497 -13.93 3.73 9.99
N VAL A 498 -14.77 3.32 9.04
CA VAL A 498 -14.65 2.07 8.30
C VAL A 498 -14.34 2.41 6.86
N THR A 499 -13.18 1.98 6.36
CA THR A 499 -12.76 2.26 4.98
C THR A 499 -12.09 1.05 4.35
N ARG A 500 -11.84 1.08 3.04
CA ARG A 500 -11.12 0.01 2.35
C ARG A 500 -9.66 0.00 2.80
N ALA A 501 -8.94 1.08 2.53
CA ALA A 501 -7.58 1.33 2.98
C ALA A 501 -7.39 2.83 3.24
N THR A 502 -6.38 3.21 4.03
CA THR A 502 -6.02 4.63 4.19
C THR A 502 -4.85 4.99 3.29
N SER A 503 -4.74 6.28 3.04
CA SER A 503 -3.67 6.96 2.30
C SER A 503 -3.41 8.31 2.98
N PRO A 504 -2.36 9.07 2.60
CA PRO A 504 -2.08 10.38 3.21
C PRO A 504 -3.28 11.36 3.24
N ALA A 505 -4.26 11.18 2.34
CA ALA A 505 -5.56 11.86 2.34
C ALA A 505 -6.34 11.78 3.64
N TYR A 506 -6.18 10.68 4.36
CA TYR A 506 -6.91 10.42 5.59
C TYR A 506 -6.25 11.07 6.80
N ASN A 507 -5.08 11.71 6.68
CA ASN A 507 -4.35 12.26 7.83
C ASN A 507 -5.21 13.18 8.67
N LEU A 508 -6.01 14.03 8.03
CA LEU A 508 -7.03 14.84 8.68
C LEU A 508 -8.08 13.99 9.40
N VAL A 509 -8.71 13.10 8.64
CA VAL A 509 -9.85 12.29 9.09
C VAL A 509 -9.45 11.49 10.33
N LEU A 510 -8.24 10.92 10.30
CA LEU A 510 -7.70 10.11 11.37
C LEU A 510 -7.51 10.89 12.67
N THR A 511 -7.30 12.21 12.65
CA THR A 511 -7.28 13.00 13.90
C THR A 511 -8.65 13.15 14.56
N LEU A 512 -9.75 12.90 13.83
CA LEU A 512 -11.11 13.06 14.31
C LEU A 512 -11.75 11.74 14.75
N VAL A 513 -11.23 10.60 14.30
CA VAL A 513 -11.84 9.30 14.59
C VAL A 513 -11.67 8.91 16.05
N GLY A 514 -12.69 8.24 16.60
CA GLY A 514 -12.55 7.50 17.83
C GLY A 514 -11.81 6.17 17.62
N GLY A 515 -11.87 5.62 16.40
CA GLY A 515 -11.20 4.39 16.00
C GLY A 515 -11.19 4.16 14.49
N LEU A 516 -10.35 3.22 14.02
CA LEU A 516 -10.20 2.92 12.59
C LEU A 516 -10.40 1.42 12.30
N ILE A 517 -11.17 1.13 11.26
CA ILE A 517 -11.29 -0.21 10.68
C ILE A 517 -10.97 -0.11 9.19
N THR A 518 -10.00 -0.88 8.72
CA THR A 518 -9.74 -1.01 7.27
C THR A 518 -10.05 -2.43 6.80
N ALA A 519 -10.62 -2.58 5.61
CA ALA A 519 -10.81 -3.91 5.00
C ALA A 519 -9.51 -4.51 4.43
N GLU A 520 -8.56 -3.63 4.13
CA GLU A 520 -7.31 -3.89 3.41
C GLU A 520 -6.11 -3.30 4.18
N GLY A 521 -4.91 -3.76 3.84
CA GLY A 521 -3.65 -3.40 4.49
C GLY A 521 -3.11 -4.41 5.52
N GLY A 522 -1.79 -4.35 5.76
CA GLY A 522 -1.07 -5.12 6.79
C GLY A 522 -0.54 -4.26 7.95
N ALA A 523 0.21 -4.83 8.90
CA ALA A 523 0.72 -4.10 10.08
C ALA A 523 1.72 -2.99 9.72
N MET A 524 2.32 -3.04 8.52
CA MET A 524 3.22 -2.02 7.99
C MET A 524 2.53 -1.05 7.01
N SER A 525 1.22 -1.18 6.78
CA SER A 525 0.47 -0.27 5.92
C SER A 525 0.43 1.15 6.49
N HIS A 526 0.13 2.14 5.64
CA HIS A 526 -0.09 3.53 6.05
C HIS A 526 -1.09 3.64 7.22
N ALA A 527 -2.18 2.87 7.17
CA ALA A 527 -3.22 2.84 8.21
C ALA A 527 -2.65 2.42 9.55
N ALA A 528 -1.84 1.36 9.55
CA ALA A 528 -1.24 0.82 10.76
C ALA A 528 -0.15 1.74 11.33
N VAL A 529 0.68 2.33 10.48
CA VAL A 529 1.72 3.29 10.88
C VAL A 529 1.08 4.50 11.54
N LEU A 530 0.14 5.17 10.87
CA LEU A 530 -0.49 6.36 11.44
C LEU A 530 -1.35 6.07 12.67
N SER A 531 -2.03 4.93 12.73
CA SER A 531 -2.79 4.57 13.93
C SER A 531 -1.87 4.44 15.14
N ARG A 532 -0.65 3.88 14.98
CA ARG A 532 0.36 3.83 16.05
C ARG A 532 0.87 5.22 16.41
N GLU A 533 1.14 6.06 15.42
CA GLU A 533 1.69 7.41 15.62
C GLU A 533 0.69 8.35 16.32
N LEU A 534 -0.59 8.26 15.94
CA LEU A 534 -1.67 9.10 16.47
C LEU A 534 -2.33 8.48 17.71
N GLY A 535 -1.97 7.24 18.09
CA GLY A 535 -2.57 6.54 19.22
C GLY A 535 -4.03 6.17 19.03
N ILE A 536 -4.46 5.92 17.78
CA ILE A 536 -5.82 5.56 17.43
C ILE A 536 -6.00 4.04 17.56
N PRO A 537 -6.98 3.55 18.33
CA PRO A 537 -7.29 2.11 18.34
C PRO A 537 -7.83 1.69 16.97
N ALA A 538 -7.19 0.71 16.35
CA ALA A 538 -7.54 0.28 15.01
C ALA A 538 -7.51 -1.24 14.83
N VAL A 539 -8.27 -1.74 13.86
CA VAL A 539 -8.13 -3.10 13.32
C VAL A 539 -7.97 -3.00 11.81
N ILE A 540 -6.80 -3.41 11.32
CA ILE A 540 -6.36 -3.23 9.93
C ILE A 540 -6.51 -4.54 9.16
N GLY A 541 -6.95 -4.46 7.90
CA GLY A 541 -7.08 -5.66 7.06
C GLY A 541 -8.26 -6.56 7.45
N ALA A 542 -9.25 -6.02 8.16
CA ALA A 542 -10.49 -6.71 8.54
C ALA A 542 -11.32 -7.09 7.32
N ALA A 543 -11.04 -8.27 6.76
CA ALA A 543 -11.68 -8.72 5.53
C ALA A 543 -13.21 -8.63 5.62
N LYS A 544 -13.86 -8.10 4.58
CA LYS A 544 -15.31 -7.87 4.50
C LYS A 544 -15.85 -6.77 5.42
N ALA A 545 -15.01 -5.95 6.08
CA ALA A 545 -15.49 -4.84 6.90
C ALA A 545 -16.44 -3.92 6.12
N MET A 546 -16.06 -3.54 4.90
CA MET A 546 -16.86 -2.66 4.02
C MET A 546 -18.20 -3.27 3.57
N THR A 547 -18.36 -4.60 3.61
CA THR A 547 -19.60 -5.28 3.17
C THR A 547 -20.45 -5.77 4.32
N LYS A 548 -19.85 -6.09 5.48
CA LYS A 548 -20.55 -6.57 6.68
C LYS A 548 -20.97 -5.43 7.62
N ILE A 549 -20.17 -4.37 7.74
CA ILE A 549 -20.50 -3.21 8.59
C ILE A 549 -21.28 -2.22 7.74
N LYS A 550 -22.44 -1.79 8.24
CA LYS A 550 -23.24 -0.74 7.60
C LYS A 550 -22.96 0.61 8.26
N ASP A 551 -23.12 1.66 7.47
CA ASP A 551 -23.05 3.02 7.97
C ASP A 551 -24.10 3.23 9.08
N GLY A 552 -23.66 3.76 10.23
CA GLY A 552 -24.49 3.94 11.43
C GLY A 552 -24.48 2.76 12.40
N ASP A 553 -23.92 1.60 12.05
CA ASP A 553 -23.85 0.45 12.96
C ASP A 553 -23.04 0.82 14.22
N THR A 554 -23.45 0.32 15.39
CA THR A 554 -22.59 0.39 16.56
C THR A 554 -21.56 -0.74 16.49
N VAL A 555 -20.28 -0.40 16.40
CA VAL A 555 -19.18 -1.37 16.32
C VAL A 555 -18.24 -1.23 17.51
N GLU A 556 -17.68 -2.35 17.93
CA GLU A 556 -16.66 -2.41 18.96
C GLU A 556 -15.36 -2.94 18.37
N ILE A 557 -14.28 -2.16 18.55
CA ILE A 557 -12.92 -2.54 18.22
C ILE A 557 -12.27 -3.08 19.50
N ASP A 558 -11.70 -4.28 19.43
CA ASP A 558 -10.83 -4.85 20.45
C ASP A 558 -9.45 -5.08 19.83
N SER A 559 -8.58 -4.06 19.93
CA SER A 559 -7.24 -4.09 19.34
C SER A 559 -6.38 -5.19 19.95
N SER A 560 -6.56 -5.48 21.24
CA SER A 560 -5.83 -6.56 21.94
C SER A 560 -6.17 -7.96 21.42
N LYS A 561 -7.36 -8.12 20.83
CA LYS A 561 -7.86 -9.39 20.29
C LYS A 561 -7.96 -9.39 18.78
N ASN A 562 -7.41 -8.39 18.09
CA ASN A 562 -7.38 -8.39 16.63
C ASN A 562 -8.79 -8.49 16.02
N SER A 563 -9.81 -7.88 16.66
CA SER A 563 -11.22 -8.16 16.34
C SER A 563 -12.14 -6.95 16.36
N VAL A 564 -13.14 -6.97 15.48
CA VAL A 564 -14.27 -6.04 15.42
C VAL A 564 -15.57 -6.80 15.59
N THR A 565 -16.45 -6.27 16.44
CA THR A 565 -17.79 -6.83 16.72
C THR A 565 -18.87 -5.83 16.36
N ILE A 566 -19.83 -6.21 15.53
CA ILE A 566 -21.05 -5.41 15.28
C ILE A 566 -22.00 -5.65 16.46
N LYS A 567 -22.35 -4.61 17.20
CA LYS A 567 -23.28 -4.70 18.33
C LYS A 567 -24.72 -4.72 17.81
N PRO A 568 -25.58 -5.60 18.33
CA PRO A 568 -26.99 -5.57 17.96
C PRO A 568 -27.64 -4.27 18.46
N GLU A 569 -28.45 -3.63 17.61
CA GLU A 569 -29.29 -2.50 18.00
C GLU A 569 -30.09 -2.89 19.25
N HIS A 570 -29.92 -2.13 20.34
CA HIS A 570 -30.88 -2.21 21.43
C HIS A 570 -32.19 -1.62 20.92
N SER A 571 -33.14 -2.49 20.58
CA SER A 571 -34.54 -2.08 20.49
C SER A 571 -34.92 -1.52 21.85
N GLU A 572 -34.99 -0.20 21.97
CA GLU A 572 -35.65 0.46 23.09
C GLU A 572 -37.11 0.01 23.09
N SER A 573 -37.41 -1.01 23.88
CA SER A 573 -38.78 -1.34 24.26
C SER A 573 -39.30 -0.17 25.08
N SER A 574 -40.17 0.64 24.45
CA SER A 574 -40.91 1.75 25.05
C SER A 574 -41.75 1.33 26.26
#